data_AF-A0A8C0GXR5-F1
#
_entry.id   AF-A0A8C0GXR5-F1
#
_cell.length_a   1.000
_cell.length_b   1.000
_cell.length_c   1.000
_cell.angle_alpha   90.00
_cell.angle_beta   90.00
_cell.angle_gamma   90.00
#
_symmetry.space_group_name_H-M   'P 1'
#
loop_
_entity.id
_entity.type
_entity.pdbx_description
1 polymer ?
#
loop_
_entity_poly.entity_id
_entity_poly.type
_entity_poly.pdbx_seq_one_letter_code
_entity_poly.pdbx_strand_id
1 'polypeptide(L)'
;LEMFETLQMIKRVFLALVLAPCALSQLQLVASSPGVGKVSEPLTLTCAVSGFSITDSSYIWNWIRQPPGKGLEWMGYVYPYSSGSTSYAQSLQGRITISADTARNQFSLQLRSLTAADTDSATYHCARR
;
A
#
# COMPACT_ATOMS: atom_id res chain seq x y z
N LEU A 1 -16.51 35.76 -46.57
CA LEU A 1 -15.43 35.07 -47.31
C LEU A 1 -14.17 34.93 -46.45
N GLU A 2 -13.65 36.01 -45.85
CA GLU A 2 -12.50 36.02 -44.93
C GLU A 2 -12.57 34.99 -43.76
N MET A 3 -13.77 34.80 -43.17
CA MET A 3 -14.00 33.83 -42.09
C MET A 3 -14.04 32.36 -42.56
N PHE A 4 -14.33 32.13 -43.84
CA PHE A 4 -14.37 30.78 -44.43
C PHE A 4 -12.95 30.35 -44.87
N GLU A 5 -12.16 31.28 -45.40
CA GLU A 5 -10.74 31.08 -45.74
C GLU A 5 -9.87 30.83 -44.50
N THR A 6 -10.13 31.55 -43.40
CA THR A 6 -9.45 31.31 -42.11
C THR A 6 -9.81 29.95 -41.51
N LEU A 7 -11.06 29.52 -41.60
CA LEU A 7 -11.48 28.19 -41.14
C LEU A 7 -10.90 27.05 -42.02
N GLN A 8 -10.74 27.29 -43.32
CA GLN A 8 -10.09 26.38 -44.27
C GLN A 8 -8.59 26.25 -43.97
N MET A 9 -7.91 27.35 -43.62
CA MET A 9 -6.50 27.34 -43.18
C MET A 9 -6.32 26.63 -41.84
N ILE A 10 -7.18 26.90 -40.86
CA ILE A 10 -7.12 26.25 -39.54
C ILE A 10 -7.34 24.73 -39.68
N LYS A 11 -8.31 24.28 -40.50
CA LYS A 11 -8.50 22.84 -40.78
C LYS A 11 -7.26 22.18 -41.41
N ARG A 12 -6.56 22.88 -42.32
CA ARG A 12 -5.34 22.37 -42.95
C ARG A 12 -4.16 22.30 -41.98
N VAL A 13 -4.02 23.28 -41.10
CA VAL A 13 -3.02 23.28 -40.01
C VAL A 13 -3.30 22.15 -39.02
N PHE A 14 -4.55 21.96 -38.61
CA PHE A 14 -4.94 20.83 -37.76
C PHE A 14 -4.69 19.48 -38.44
N LEU A 15 -5.05 19.31 -39.71
CA LEU A 15 -4.83 18.06 -40.46
C LEU A 15 -3.32 17.74 -40.65
N ALA A 16 -2.47 18.76 -40.82
CA ALA A 16 -1.02 18.59 -40.91
C ALA A 16 -0.37 18.23 -39.57
N LEU A 17 -0.90 18.71 -38.44
CA LEU A 17 -0.44 18.33 -37.10
C LEU A 17 -0.74 16.85 -36.75
N VAL A 18 -1.76 16.24 -37.37
CA VAL A 18 -2.09 14.80 -37.15
C VAL A 18 -1.22 13.84 -37.97
N LEU A 19 -0.47 14.34 -38.97
CA LEU A 19 0.34 13.51 -39.88
C LEU A 19 1.85 13.54 -39.60
N ALA A 20 2.31 14.26 -38.58
CA ALA A 20 3.69 14.16 -38.13
C ALA A 20 3.85 12.85 -37.31
N PRO A 21 4.52 11.80 -37.81
CA PRO A 21 4.86 10.67 -36.98
C PRO A 21 6.05 11.11 -36.12
N CYS A 22 5.78 11.72 -34.96
CA CYS A 22 6.73 11.59 -33.87
C CYS A 22 6.87 10.09 -33.63
N ALA A 23 8.09 9.56 -33.69
CA ALA A 23 8.40 8.16 -33.49
C ALA A 23 7.76 7.66 -32.19
N LEU A 24 6.55 7.08 -32.32
CA LEU A 24 5.92 6.35 -31.26
C LEU A 24 6.67 5.03 -31.24
N SER A 25 7.68 4.92 -30.37
CA SER A 25 8.06 3.61 -29.87
C SER A 25 6.78 2.98 -29.32
N GLN A 26 6.18 2.05 -30.07
CA GLN A 26 5.13 1.20 -29.54
C GLN A 26 5.79 0.33 -28.46
N LEU A 27 5.77 0.81 -27.22
CA LEU A 27 5.91 -0.06 -26.07
C LEU A 27 4.65 -0.91 -26.04
N GLN A 28 4.70 -2.07 -26.68
CA GLN A 28 3.65 -3.06 -26.60
C GLN A 28 3.73 -3.66 -25.19
N LEU A 29 3.06 -3.00 -24.23
CA LEU A 29 2.78 -3.58 -22.93
C LEU A 29 1.85 -4.78 -23.17
N VAL A 30 2.45 -5.97 -23.23
CA VAL A 30 1.70 -7.22 -23.14
C VAL A 30 1.04 -7.21 -21.77
N ALA A 31 -0.24 -6.85 -21.71
CA ALA A 31 -1.06 -7.15 -20.56
C ALA A 31 -1.03 -8.67 -20.41
N SER A 32 -0.37 -9.15 -19.35
CA SER A 32 -0.53 -10.54 -18.95
C SER A 32 -2.03 -10.77 -18.74
N SER A 33 -2.59 -11.77 -19.42
CA SER A 33 -3.97 -12.22 -19.21
C SER A 33 -4.28 -12.29 -17.71
N PRO A 34 -5.54 -12.08 -17.28
CA PRO A 34 -5.93 -12.26 -15.89
C PRO A 34 -5.67 -13.72 -15.50
N GLY A 35 -4.48 -13.97 -14.97
CA GLY A 35 -4.08 -15.22 -14.38
C GLY A 35 -4.96 -15.42 -13.17
N VAL A 36 -5.96 -16.29 -13.34
CA VAL A 36 -6.72 -16.94 -12.29
C VAL A 36 -5.76 -17.30 -11.15
N GLY A 37 -5.90 -16.60 -10.02
CA GLY A 37 -5.14 -16.87 -8.80
C GLY A 37 -3.76 -16.20 -8.69
N LYS A 38 -3.63 -14.90 -8.98
CA LYS A 38 -2.47 -14.15 -8.46
C LYS A 38 -2.55 -14.13 -6.93
N VAL A 39 -1.88 -15.06 -6.28
CA VAL A 39 -1.65 -15.01 -4.82
C VAL A 39 -0.97 -13.68 -4.57
N SER A 40 -1.70 -12.73 -3.95
CA SER A 40 -1.13 -11.45 -3.56
C SER A 40 0.07 -11.72 -2.66
N GLU A 41 1.24 -11.16 -3.03
CA GLU A 41 2.42 -11.25 -2.18
C GLU A 41 2.10 -10.67 -0.79
N PRO A 42 2.52 -11.32 0.30
CA PRO A 42 2.25 -10.82 1.64
C PRO A 42 2.98 -9.49 1.89
N LEU A 43 2.26 -8.49 2.39
CA LEU A 43 2.85 -7.24 2.84
C LEU A 43 3.47 -7.44 4.22
N THR A 44 4.74 -7.10 4.38
CA THR A 44 5.42 -7.13 5.68
C THR A 44 5.82 -5.71 6.08
N LEU A 45 5.39 -5.31 7.28
CA LEU A 45 5.69 -4.03 7.90
C LEU A 45 6.55 -4.27 9.12
N THR A 46 7.53 -3.42 9.36
CA THR A 46 8.43 -3.52 10.51
C THR A 46 8.55 -2.16 11.19
N CYS A 47 8.39 -2.15 12.51
CA CYS A 47 8.59 -0.99 13.37
C CYS A 47 9.81 -1.22 14.26
N ALA A 48 10.83 -0.39 14.07
CA ALA A 48 12.04 -0.39 14.91
C ALA A 48 11.90 0.65 16.01
N VAL A 49 12.20 0.25 17.24
CA VAL A 49 12.08 1.09 18.43
C VAL A 49 13.47 1.56 18.86
N SER A 50 13.58 2.84 19.22
CA SER A 50 14.80 3.44 19.74
C SER A 50 14.56 4.06 21.12
N GLY A 51 15.61 4.08 21.95
CA GLY A 51 15.60 4.72 23.28
C GLY A 51 15.07 3.86 24.42
N PHE A 52 14.40 2.74 24.16
CA PHE A 52 13.93 1.80 25.18
C PHE A 52 13.67 0.41 24.58
N SER A 53 13.56 -0.60 25.44
CA SER A 53 13.36 -2.00 25.02
C SER A 53 11.89 -2.27 24.67
N ILE A 54 11.66 -3.00 23.58
CA ILE A 54 10.32 -3.50 23.26
C ILE A 54 9.81 -4.52 24.28
N THR A 55 10.70 -5.14 25.06
CA THR A 55 10.37 -6.13 26.09
C THR A 55 10.07 -5.51 27.45
N ASP A 56 10.01 -4.19 27.57
CA ASP A 56 9.61 -3.57 28.83
C ASP A 56 8.17 -3.98 29.19
N SER A 57 7.99 -4.38 30.46
CA SER A 57 6.68 -4.78 30.99
C SER A 57 5.64 -3.64 30.98
N SER A 58 6.08 -2.38 30.85
CA SER A 58 5.17 -1.24 30.82
C SER A 58 4.57 -0.97 29.44
N TYR A 59 5.02 -1.63 28.37
CA TYR A 59 4.67 -1.24 26.99
C TYR A 59 3.95 -2.34 26.22
N ILE A 60 2.83 -1.97 25.60
CA ILE A 60 2.17 -2.79 24.59
C ILE A 60 2.31 -2.11 23.23
N TRP A 61 2.68 -2.88 22.21
CA TRP A 61 2.94 -2.37 20.87
C TRP A 61 1.78 -2.66 19.94
N ASN A 62 1.17 -1.61 19.42
CA ASN A 62 -0.05 -1.69 18.62
C ASN A 62 0.25 -1.45 17.15
N TRP A 63 -0.46 -2.17 16.30
CA TRP A 63 -0.57 -1.89 14.87
C TRP A 63 -1.93 -1.26 14.58
N ILE A 64 -1.89 -0.15 13.86
CA ILE A 64 -3.06 0.64 13.48
C ILE A 64 -2.92 0.95 12.00
N ARG A 65 -4.02 0.85 11.24
CA ARG A 65 -4.06 1.34 9.86
C ARG A 65 -5.06 2.46 9.72
N GLN A 66 -4.82 3.32 8.75
CA GLN A 66 -5.71 4.41 8.37
C GLN A 66 -5.99 4.32 6.87
N PRO A 67 -7.14 3.76 6.46
CA PRO A 67 -7.56 3.82 5.07
C PRO A 67 -7.89 5.27 4.67
N PRO A 68 -7.71 5.66 3.39
CA PRO A 68 -8.06 6.99 2.91
C PRO A 68 -9.53 7.33 3.20
N GLY A 69 -9.78 8.50 3.78
CA GLY A 69 -11.14 8.96 4.11
C GLY A 69 -11.82 8.20 5.25
N LYS A 70 -11.11 7.31 5.95
CA LYS A 70 -11.61 6.59 7.14
C LYS A 70 -10.81 6.95 8.40
N GLY A 71 -11.38 6.59 9.54
CA GLY A 71 -10.71 6.70 10.84
C GLY A 71 -9.61 5.66 11.03
N LEU A 72 -8.94 5.73 12.18
CA LEU A 72 -7.95 4.75 12.60
C LEU A 72 -8.63 3.41 12.92
N GLU A 73 -8.12 2.34 12.32
CA GLU A 73 -8.55 0.97 12.56
C GLU A 73 -7.44 0.21 13.29
N TRP A 74 -7.73 -0.24 14.51
CA TRP A 74 -6.81 -1.09 15.27
C TRP A 74 -6.72 -2.46 14.60
N MET A 75 -5.50 -2.95 14.38
CA MET A 75 -5.25 -4.24 13.72
C MET A 75 -4.89 -5.34 14.71
N GLY A 76 -4.15 -4.99 15.75
CA GLY A 76 -3.63 -5.97 16.70
C GLY A 76 -2.56 -5.38 17.61
N TYR A 77 -2.12 -6.16 18.58
CA TYR A 77 -0.98 -5.80 19.43
C TYR A 77 -0.02 -6.97 19.62
N VAL A 78 1.21 -6.64 19.99
CA VAL A 78 2.19 -7.55 20.58
C VAL A 78 2.72 -6.99 21.89
N TYR A 79 2.79 -7.85 22.89
CA TYR A 79 3.42 -7.59 24.17
C TYR A 79 4.51 -8.64 24.36
N PRO A 80 5.78 -8.35 23.99
CA PRO A 80 6.85 -9.34 23.93
C PRO A 80 7.55 -9.58 25.28
N TYR A 81 6.96 -9.13 26.39
CA TYR A 81 7.48 -9.39 27.73
C TYR A 81 7.21 -10.85 28.15
N SER A 82 8.21 -11.48 28.79
CA SER A 82 8.14 -12.85 29.31
C SER A 82 7.67 -13.88 28.26
N SER A 83 6.52 -14.54 28.45
CA SER A 83 5.97 -15.52 27.52
C SER A 83 5.41 -14.92 26.23
N GLY A 84 5.28 -13.59 26.17
CA GLY A 84 4.67 -12.89 25.06
C GLY A 84 3.16 -13.03 25.02
N SER A 85 2.47 -12.04 24.47
CA SER A 85 1.07 -12.18 24.05
C SER A 85 0.80 -11.37 22.79
N THR A 86 -0.14 -11.86 21.98
CA THR A 86 -0.61 -11.18 20.78
C THR A 86 -2.13 -11.22 20.72
N SER A 87 -2.71 -10.17 20.16
CA SER A 87 -4.14 -10.12 19.88
C SER A 87 -4.36 -9.47 18.53
N TYR A 88 -5.48 -9.83 17.89
CA TYR A 88 -5.82 -9.45 16.53
C TYR A 88 -7.23 -8.88 16.49
N ALA A 89 -7.46 -7.92 15.61
CA ALA A 89 -8.80 -7.48 15.27
C ALA A 89 -9.57 -8.62 14.61
N GLN A 90 -10.82 -8.82 15.03
CA GLN A 90 -11.68 -9.90 14.52
C GLN A 90 -11.80 -9.88 12.99
N SER A 91 -11.87 -8.69 12.40
CA SER A 91 -11.96 -8.49 10.94
C SER A 91 -10.69 -8.91 10.16
N LEU A 92 -9.55 -9.04 10.85
CA LEU A 92 -8.26 -9.37 10.27
C LEU A 92 -7.74 -10.72 10.76
N GLN A 93 -8.52 -11.44 11.56
CA GLN A 93 -8.12 -12.72 12.11
C GLN A 93 -7.86 -13.72 10.99
N GLY A 94 -6.72 -14.42 11.07
CA GLY A 94 -6.28 -15.33 10.01
C GLY A 94 -5.81 -14.62 8.74
N ARG A 95 -5.69 -13.29 8.71
CA ARG A 95 -5.04 -12.53 7.62
C ARG A 95 -3.78 -11.81 8.08
N ILE A 96 -3.66 -11.50 9.36
CA ILE A 96 -2.46 -10.89 9.92
C ILE A 96 -1.71 -11.83 10.85
N THR A 97 -0.39 -11.69 10.85
CA THR A 97 0.53 -12.31 11.80
C THR A 97 1.40 -11.20 12.39
N ILE A 98 1.45 -11.09 13.72
CA ILE A 98 2.32 -10.12 14.40
C ILE A 98 3.45 -10.87 15.08
N SER A 99 4.67 -10.38 14.93
CA SER A 99 5.88 -10.97 15.53
C SER A 99 6.77 -9.89 16.15
N ALA A 100 7.64 -10.30 17.07
CA ALA A 100 8.64 -9.43 17.70
C ALA A 100 10.04 -10.04 17.55
N ASP A 101 11.02 -9.21 17.20
CA ASP A 101 12.44 -9.52 17.20
C ASP A 101 13.10 -8.67 18.30
N THR A 102 13.26 -9.29 19.47
CA THR A 102 13.81 -8.65 20.67
C THR A 102 15.30 -8.36 20.55
N ALA A 103 16.04 -9.15 19.75
CA ALA A 103 17.46 -8.92 19.51
C ALA A 103 17.70 -7.66 18.67
N ARG A 104 16.79 -7.36 17.74
CA ARG A 104 16.85 -6.13 16.92
C ARG A 104 16.03 -4.96 17.47
N ASN A 105 15.30 -5.17 18.58
CA ASN A 105 14.38 -4.20 19.15
C ASN A 105 13.29 -3.75 18.16
N GLN A 106 12.70 -4.70 17.43
CA GLN A 106 11.70 -4.45 16.39
C GLN A 106 10.50 -5.36 16.55
N PHE A 107 9.36 -4.95 16.00
CA PHE A 107 8.21 -5.82 15.83
C PHE A 107 7.63 -5.63 14.43
N SER A 108 7.02 -6.69 13.91
CA SER A 108 6.56 -6.75 12.53
C SER A 108 5.12 -7.21 12.44
N LEU A 109 4.44 -6.77 11.38
CA LEU A 109 3.13 -7.25 10.97
C LEU A 109 3.22 -7.76 9.54
N GLN A 110 2.84 -9.01 9.35
CA GLN A 110 2.66 -9.61 8.04
C GLN A 110 1.16 -9.70 7.73
N LEU A 111 0.75 -9.15 6.60
CA LEU A 111 -0.62 -9.20 6.10
C LEU A 111 -0.66 -10.05 4.84
N ARG A 112 -1.44 -11.13 4.88
CA ARG A 112 -1.69 -12.05 3.75
C ARG A 112 -3.04 -11.81 3.11
N SER A 113 -3.18 -12.30 1.88
CA SER A 113 -4.41 -12.18 1.08
C SER A 113 -4.85 -10.72 0.97
N LEU A 114 -3.97 -9.85 0.45
CA LEU A 114 -4.22 -8.42 0.37
C LEU A 114 -5.50 -8.15 -0.43
N THR A 115 -6.39 -7.36 0.16
CA THR A 115 -7.59 -6.85 -0.51
C THR A 115 -7.34 -5.47 -1.06
N ALA A 116 -8.22 -4.99 -1.96
CA ALA A 116 -8.17 -3.62 -2.46
C ALA A 116 -8.04 -2.61 -1.32
N ALA A 117 -8.82 -2.77 -0.23
CA ALA A 117 -8.74 -1.92 0.95
C ALA A 117 -7.37 -1.87 1.65
N ASP A 118 -6.51 -2.88 1.45
CA ASP A 118 -5.15 -2.92 2.02
C ASP A 118 -4.10 -2.36 1.05
N THR A 119 -4.35 -2.47 -0.26
CA THR A 119 -3.49 -1.96 -1.34
C THR A 119 -3.81 -0.51 -1.72
N ASP A 120 -5.01 -0.04 -1.41
CA ASP A 120 -5.51 1.31 -1.70
C ASP A 120 -4.96 2.30 -0.66
N SER A 121 -3.67 2.64 -0.77
CA SER A 121 -2.99 3.76 -0.11
C SER A 121 -3.21 3.92 1.41
N ALA A 122 -3.53 2.86 2.14
CA ALA A 122 -3.69 2.92 3.59
C ALA A 122 -2.35 3.28 4.26
N THR A 123 -2.40 4.16 5.28
CA THR A 123 -1.22 4.46 6.10
C THR A 123 -1.18 3.50 7.28
N TYR A 124 0.00 2.97 7.60
CA TYR A 124 0.18 2.05 8.72
C TYR A 124 1.01 2.73 9.82
N HIS A 125 0.54 2.60 11.05
CA HIS A 125 1.14 3.19 12.23
C HIS A 125 1.46 2.11 13.25
N CYS A 126 2.64 2.24 13.86
CA CYS A 126 2.96 1.55 15.09
C CYS A 126 2.85 2.52 16.27
N ALA A 127 2.24 2.07 17.36
CA ALA A 127 2.01 2.92 18.53
C ALA A 127 2.32 2.17 19.83
N ARG A 128 2.96 2.86 20.76
CA ARG A 128 3.17 2.40 22.12
C ARG A 128 1.98 2.78 22.99
N ARG A 129 1.45 1.82 23.74
CA ARG A 129 0.54 2.07 24.86
C ARG A 129 1.33 2.09 26.15
#